data_AF-A0A5R8YC76-F1
#
_entry.id   AF-A0A5R8YC76-F1
#
_cell.length_a   1.000
_cell.length_b   1.000
_cell.length_c   1.000
_cell.angle_alpha   90.00
_cell.angle_beta   90.00
_cell.angle_gamma   90.00
#
_symmetry.space_group_name_H-M   'P 1'
#
loop_
_entity.id
_entity.type
_entity.pdbx_description
1 polymer ?
#
loop_
_entity_poly.entity_id
_entity_poly.type
_entity_poly.pdbx_seq_one_letter_code
_entity_poly.pdbx_strand_id
1 'polypeptide(L)'
;MPSAIDPATPFDPVGHESVSAGVVHQIEAMIVDGILKDGSRLPSERELAEAMQVSRPKIREALQQLEARGLVSIRHGEGAFIAKLSGAAMTPAMLDLLGRHGEALFDYLEYRREQEAFAARLAADRATSADKARIRSIMDQLEQSWENQDQAASIEADFRFHSAIIDASQNSLLIHMMASIYDLTRSRIFYNRDFLLSIDGSGRLLLDQHLALGQAILDGDVKAAEEAARAHLDFIERSFRVGQEQQEREIKARKRQLLAR
;
A
#
# COMPACT_ATOMS: atom_id res chain seq x y z
N MET A 1 -20.56 21.18 -47.38
CA MET A 1 -19.44 21.62 -48.23
C MET A 1 -18.16 21.05 -47.62
N PRO A 2 -17.62 19.93 -48.12
CA PRO A 2 -16.31 19.46 -47.70
C PRO A 2 -15.23 20.32 -48.37
N SER A 3 -14.28 20.80 -47.57
CA SER A 3 -13.09 21.49 -48.04
C SER A 3 -12.28 20.57 -48.97
N ALA A 4 -11.84 21.11 -50.10
CA ALA A 4 -11.04 20.41 -51.09
C ALA A 4 -9.72 19.91 -50.47
N ILE A 5 -9.41 18.63 -50.69
CA ILE A 5 -8.14 17.99 -50.33
C ILE A 5 -7.17 18.21 -51.50
N ASP A 6 -6.00 18.77 -51.19
CA ASP A 6 -4.88 19.03 -52.11
C ASP A 6 -4.18 17.70 -52.50
N PRO A 7 -4.02 17.35 -53.78
CA PRO A 7 -3.59 16.02 -54.22
C PRO A 7 -2.06 15.88 -54.31
N ALA A 8 -1.34 16.18 -53.22
CA ALA A 8 0.12 16.01 -53.18
C ALA A 8 0.59 14.63 -52.64
N THR A 9 -0.32 13.81 -52.10
CA THR A 9 -0.03 12.42 -51.69
C THR A 9 -1.27 11.54 -51.83
N PRO A 10 -1.16 10.29 -52.33
CA PRO A 10 -2.28 9.36 -52.44
C PRO A 10 -2.60 8.62 -51.12
N PHE A 11 -2.04 9.04 -49.99
CA PHE A 11 -2.17 8.36 -48.70
C PHE A 11 -3.05 9.16 -47.74
N ASP A 12 -4.15 8.56 -47.30
CA ASP A 12 -4.90 9.01 -46.13
C ASP A 12 -4.25 8.44 -44.85
N PRO A 13 -4.24 9.17 -43.71
CA PRO A 13 -3.65 8.66 -42.47
C PRO A 13 -4.49 7.51 -41.92
N VAL A 14 -3.95 6.31 -41.87
CA VAL A 14 -4.59 5.19 -41.17
C VAL A 14 -4.20 5.21 -39.70
N GLY A 15 -5.20 5.47 -38.85
CA GLY A 15 -5.17 5.18 -37.42
C GLY A 15 -5.48 3.70 -37.18
N HIS A 16 -4.44 2.93 -36.87
CA HIS A 16 -4.55 1.68 -36.12
C HIS A 16 -3.52 1.78 -35.00
N GLU A 17 -3.96 1.81 -33.74
CA GLU A 17 -3.02 1.59 -32.65
C GLU A 17 -2.31 0.26 -32.89
N SER A 18 -0.98 0.29 -32.88
CA SER A 18 -0.20 -0.93 -33.09
C SER A 18 -0.51 -1.91 -31.94
N VAL A 19 -0.46 -3.22 -32.20
CA VAL A 19 -0.61 -4.22 -31.14
C VAL A 19 0.36 -3.97 -29.97
N SER A 20 1.54 -3.44 -30.26
CA SER A 20 2.50 -3.01 -29.24
C SER A 20 1.98 -1.81 -28.43
N ALA A 21 1.34 -0.82 -29.05
CA ALA A 21 0.70 0.29 -28.36
C ALA A 21 -0.42 -0.18 -27.41
N GLY A 22 -1.22 -1.17 -27.82
CA GLY A 22 -2.22 -1.79 -26.94
C GLY A 22 -1.60 -2.45 -25.70
N VAL A 23 -0.49 -3.16 -25.86
CA VAL A 23 0.27 -3.75 -24.74
C VAL A 23 0.83 -2.68 -23.82
N VAL A 24 1.40 -1.60 -24.39
CA VAL A 24 1.89 -0.44 -23.62
C VAL A 24 0.76 0.16 -22.80
N HIS A 25 -0.37 0.46 -23.43
CA HIS A 25 -1.52 1.08 -22.77
C HIS A 25 -2.06 0.21 -21.63
N GLN A 26 -2.16 -1.10 -21.82
CA GLN A 26 -2.62 -2.01 -20.78
C GLN A 26 -1.67 -2.03 -19.57
N ILE A 27 -0.36 -2.09 -19.80
CA ILE A 27 0.63 -2.05 -18.71
C ILE A 27 0.60 -0.69 -18.00
N GLU A 28 0.51 0.41 -18.75
CA GLU A 28 0.37 1.76 -18.19
C GLU A 28 -0.87 1.90 -17.31
N ALA A 29 -2.02 1.41 -17.78
CA ALA A 29 -3.26 1.40 -17.00
C ALA A 29 -3.10 0.61 -15.69
N MET A 30 -2.50 -0.58 -15.75
CA MET A 30 -2.25 -1.39 -14.55
C MET A 30 -1.26 -0.74 -13.58
N ILE A 31 -0.29 0.04 -14.07
CA ILE A 31 0.60 0.86 -13.23
C ILE A 31 -0.22 1.99 -12.58
N VAL A 32 -0.99 2.74 -13.36
CA VAL A 32 -1.84 3.84 -12.87
C VAL A 32 -2.78 3.34 -11.79
N ASP A 33 -3.44 2.21 -12.00
CA ASP A 33 -4.38 1.61 -11.04
C ASP A 33 -3.70 0.97 -9.82
N GLY A 34 -2.37 0.97 -9.76
CA GLY A 34 -1.60 0.40 -8.63
C GLY A 34 -1.62 -1.12 -8.57
N ILE A 35 -2.09 -1.79 -9.63
CA ILE A 35 -2.04 -3.25 -9.80
C ILE A 35 -0.59 -3.69 -9.97
N LEU A 36 0.15 -3.00 -10.83
CA LEU A 36 1.59 -3.18 -11.03
C LEU A 36 2.35 -2.17 -10.17
N LYS A 37 2.82 -2.62 -9.01
CA LYS A 37 3.51 -1.80 -8.02
C LYS A 37 5.00 -1.62 -8.35
N ASP A 38 5.59 -0.54 -7.85
CA ASP A 38 7.01 -0.24 -7.99
C ASP A 38 7.90 -1.46 -7.67
N GLY A 39 8.86 -1.76 -8.56
CA GLY A 39 9.79 -2.87 -8.39
C GLY A 39 9.18 -4.27 -8.60
N SER A 40 7.88 -4.39 -8.85
CA SER A 40 7.26 -5.69 -9.16
C SER A 40 7.85 -6.28 -10.45
N ARG A 41 8.10 -7.59 -10.44
CA ARG A 41 8.60 -8.31 -11.62
C ARG A 41 7.42 -8.61 -12.54
N LEU A 42 7.55 -8.24 -13.81
CA LEU A 42 6.61 -8.63 -14.85
C LEU A 42 6.78 -10.12 -15.19
N PRO A 43 5.71 -10.81 -15.65
CA PRO A 43 5.85 -12.12 -16.25
C PRO A 43 6.85 -12.10 -17.41
N SER A 44 7.41 -13.26 -17.75
CA SER A 44 8.36 -13.37 -18.86
C SER A 44 7.72 -12.95 -20.19
N GLU A 45 8.54 -12.56 -21.17
CA GLU A 45 8.04 -12.21 -22.52
C GLU A 45 7.14 -13.30 -23.11
N ARG A 46 7.41 -14.57 -22.80
CA ARG A 46 6.62 -15.72 -23.26
C ARG A 46 5.25 -15.75 -22.58
N GLU A 47 5.22 -15.61 -21.25
CA GLU A 47 3.97 -15.61 -20.48
C GLU A 47 3.09 -14.41 -20.84
N LEU A 48 3.68 -13.23 -21.02
CA LEU A 48 2.96 -12.04 -21.48
C LEU A 48 2.39 -12.24 -22.88
N ALA A 49 3.17 -12.82 -23.80
CA ALA A 49 2.71 -13.13 -25.15
C ALA A 49 1.54 -14.11 -25.16
N GLU A 50 1.61 -15.15 -24.33
CA GLU A 50 0.54 -16.14 -24.14
C GLU A 50 -0.71 -15.50 -23.51
N ALA A 51 -0.54 -14.72 -22.43
CA ALA A 51 -1.64 -14.10 -21.71
C ALA A 51 -2.38 -13.02 -22.52
N MET A 52 -1.64 -12.21 -23.28
CA MET A 52 -2.19 -11.14 -24.11
C MET A 52 -2.52 -11.59 -25.54
N GLN A 53 -2.23 -12.86 -25.87
CA GLN A 53 -2.44 -13.44 -27.22
C GLN A 53 -1.75 -12.64 -28.35
N VAL A 54 -0.52 -12.18 -28.08
CA VAL A 54 0.29 -11.40 -29.05
C VAL A 54 1.62 -12.09 -29.31
N SER A 55 2.32 -11.69 -30.38
CA SER A 55 3.63 -12.28 -30.67
C SER A 55 4.71 -11.75 -29.71
N ARG A 56 5.69 -12.60 -29.37
CA ARG A 56 6.83 -12.22 -28.52
C ARG A 56 7.58 -10.97 -29.00
N PRO A 57 7.83 -10.76 -30.31
CA PRO A 57 8.41 -9.51 -30.79
C PRO A 57 7.60 -8.26 -30.42
N LYS A 58 6.26 -8.34 -30.39
CA LYS A 58 5.38 -7.23 -30.00
C LYS A 58 5.44 -6.93 -28.50
N ILE A 59 5.55 -7.97 -27.66
CA ILE A 59 5.83 -7.78 -26.23
C ILE A 59 7.18 -7.08 -26.04
N ARG A 60 8.23 -7.55 -26.73
CA ARG A 60 9.56 -6.93 -26.60
C ARG A 60 9.56 -5.47 -27.04
N GLU A 61 8.90 -5.16 -28.15
CA GLU A 61 8.72 -3.78 -28.64
C GLU A 61 8.00 -2.91 -27.59
N ALA A 62 6.93 -3.43 -26.97
CA ALA A 62 6.20 -2.72 -25.93
C ALA A 62 7.05 -2.50 -24.66
N LEU A 63 7.78 -3.52 -24.20
CA LEU A 63 8.67 -3.41 -23.04
C LEU A 63 9.81 -2.41 -23.28
N GLN A 64 10.38 -2.37 -24.48
CA GLN A 64 11.39 -1.37 -24.86
C GLN A 64 10.82 0.05 -24.86
N GLN A 65 9.58 0.24 -25.32
CA GLN A 65 8.90 1.55 -25.24
C GLN A 65 8.66 1.97 -23.79
N LEU A 66 8.19 1.06 -22.94
CA LEU A 66 7.99 1.32 -21.52
C LEU A 66 9.30 1.61 -20.79
N GLU A 67 10.39 0.92 -21.14
CA GLU A 67 11.72 1.20 -20.62
C GLU A 67 12.23 2.58 -21.04
N ALA A 68 12.04 2.96 -22.31
CA ALA A 68 12.39 4.30 -22.79
C ALA A 68 11.62 5.42 -22.09
N ARG A 69 10.39 5.13 -21.61
CA ARG A 69 9.58 6.05 -20.79
C ARG A 69 9.94 6.02 -19.30
N GLY A 70 10.87 5.16 -18.88
CA GLY A 70 11.23 4.98 -17.48
C GLY A 70 10.16 4.27 -16.64
N LEU A 71 9.17 3.61 -17.28
CA LEU A 71 8.10 2.88 -16.60
C LEU A 71 8.48 1.45 -16.23
N VAL A 72 9.38 0.86 -17.02
CA VAL A 72 9.93 -0.48 -16.83
C VAL A 72 11.45 -0.41 -16.79
N SER A 73 12.08 -1.31 -16.02
CA SER A 73 13.52 -1.55 -16.02
C SER A 73 13.77 -2.99 -16.50
N ILE A 74 14.44 -3.14 -17.64
CA ILE A 74 14.83 -4.46 -18.15
C ILE A 74 16.23 -4.78 -17.63
N ARG A 75 16.33 -5.87 -16.87
CA ARG A 75 17.58 -6.35 -16.29
C ARG A 75 18.03 -7.60 -17.01
N HIS A 76 19.22 -7.56 -17.60
CA HIS A 76 19.75 -8.67 -18.38
C HIS A 76 19.82 -9.95 -17.53
N GLY A 77 19.20 -11.04 -18.00
CA GLY A 77 19.13 -12.32 -17.28
C GLY A 77 18.11 -12.38 -16.14
N GLU A 78 17.60 -11.24 -15.65
CA GLU A 78 16.63 -11.17 -14.54
C GLU A 78 15.20 -10.90 -15.01
N GLY A 79 15.00 -10.26 -16.17
CA GLY A 79 13.68 -9.97 -16.74
C GLY A 79 13.28 -8.50 -16.61
N ALA A 80 11.99 -8.22 -16.77
CA ALA A 80 11.44 -6.87 -16.74
C ALA A 80 10.77 -6.58 -15.39
N PHE A 81 11.01 -5.39 -14.86
CA PHE A 81 10.46 -4.93 -13.58
C PHE A 81 9.79 -3.58 -13.77
N ILE A 82 8.74 -3.29 -13.00
CA ILE A 82 8.23 -1.91 -12.90
C ILE A 82 9.32 -1.06 -12.28
N ALA A 83 9.59 0.09 -12.88
CA ALA A 83 10.57 1.03 -12.34
C ALA A 83 10.10 1.57 -10.97
N LYS A 84 10.98 2.28 -10.25
CA LYS A 84 10.54 3.06 -9.09
C LYS A 84 9.96 4.38 -9.58
N LEU A 85 8.65 4.46 -9.70
CA LEU A 85 7.94 5.62 -10.28
C LEU A 85 7.60 6.64 -9.21
N SER A 86 7.18 6.15 -8.06
CA SER A 86 7.10 6.95 -6.86
C SER A 86 8.53 7.17 -6.35
N GLY A 87 9.01 8.41 -6.36
CA GLY A 87 10.18 8.76 -5.57
C GLY A 87 9.96 8.32 -4.12
N ALA A 88 11.04 7.96 -3.41
CA ALA A 88 10.90 7.68 -1.98
C ALA A 88 10.21 8.87 -1.31
N ALA A 89 9.13 8.63 -0.55
CA ALA A 89 8.41 9.70 0.14
C ALA A 89 9.36 10.60 0.95
N MET A 90 10.43 9.99 1.48
CA MET A 90 11.51 10.67 2.17
C MET A 90 12.85 9.99 1.87
N THR A 91 13.95 10.75 1.96
CA THR A 91 15.29 10.17 1.85
C THR A 91 15.63 9.32 3.08
N PRO A 92 16.53 8.33 2.97
CA PRO A 92 16.98 7.56 4.13
C PRO A 92 17.49 8.42 5.30
N ALA A 93 18.13 9.56 5.00
CA ALA A 93 18.61 10.50 6.01
C ALA A 93 17.47 11.22 6.75
N MET A 94 16.39 11.60 6.04
CA MET A 94 15.20 12.19 6.67
C MET A 94 14.47 11.15 7.53
N LEU A 95 14.37 9.91 7.05
CA LEU A 95 13.78 8.80 7.78
C LEU A 95 14.52 8.49 9.09
N ASP A 96 15.85 8.43 9.06
CA ASP A 96 16.67 8.30 10.27
C ASP A 96 16.45 9.49 11.23
N LEU A 97 16.38 10.71 10.70
CA LEU A 97 16.13 11.89 11.50
C LEU A 97 14.77 11.76 12.21
N LEU A 98 13.68 11.49 11.49
CA LEU A 98 12.35 11.37 12.09
C LEU A 98 12.28 10.22 13.11
N GLY A 99 12.94 9.08 12.87
CA GLY A 99 13.03 7.99 13.83
C GLY A 99 13.71 8.37 15.16
N ARG A 100 14.56 9.41 15.17
CA ARG A 100 15.18 9.97 16.39
C ARG A 100 14.32 11.03 17.07
N HIS A 101 13.24 11.48 16.44
CA HIS A 101 12.34 12.52 16.95
C HIS A 101 10.97 11.92 17.27
N GLY A 102 10.74 11.55 18.54
CA GLY A 102 9.54 10.85 18.98
C GLY A 102 8.20 11.52 18.61
N GLU A 103 8.15 12.85 18.50
CA GLU A 103 6.94 13.58 18.07
C GLU A 103 6.54 13.28 16.62
N ALA A 104 7.49 12.96 15.75
CA ALA A 104 7.21 12.63 14.35
C ALA A 104 6.35 11.37 14.19
N LEU A 105 6.33 10.49 15.19
CA LEU A 105 5.40 9.36 15.24
C LEU A 105 3.95 9.83 15.29
N PHE A 106 3.66 10.90 16.05
CA PHE A 106 2.30 11.38 16.23
C PHE A 106 1.81 12.10 14.97
N ASP A 107 2.65 12.90 14.31
CA ASP A 107 2.34 13.48 12.99
C ASP A 107 2.04 12.40 11.96
N TYR A 108 2.81 11.31 11.99
CA TYR A 108 2.61 10.15 11.11
C TYR A 108 1.28 9.42 11.39
N LEU A 109 0.94 9.21 12.67
CA LEU A 109 -0.33 8.57 13.05
C LEU A 109 -1.53 9.47 12.74
N GLU A 110 -1.41 10.80 12.92
CA GLU A 110 -2.43 11.78 12.53
C GLU A 110 -2.69 11.72 11.01
N TYR A 111 -1.63 11.68 10.21
CA TYR A 111 -1.76 11.54 8.76
C TYR A 111 -2.45 10.23 8.38
N ARG A 112 -2.00 9.09 8.93
CA ARG A 112 -2.62 7.78 8.67
C ARG A 112 -4.08 7.74 9.09
N ARG A 113 -4.42 8.32 10.23
CA ARG A 113 -5.80 8.42 10.72
C ARG A 113 -6.73 9.01 9.68
N GLU A 114 -6.37 10.14 9.08
CA GLU A 114 -7.21 10.78 8.07
C GLU A 114 -7.23 10.01 6.75
N GLN A 115 -6.08 9.54 6.27
CA GLN A 115 -6.00 8.86 4.98
C GLN A 115 -6.66 7.48 5.00
N GLU A 116 -6.52 6.73 6.08
CA GLU A 116 -7.13 5.40 6.21
C GLU A 116 -8.62 5.47 6.49
N ALA A 117 -9.08 6.49 7.24
CA ALA A 117 -10.50 6.77 7.37
C ALA A 117 -11.13 7.07 6.00
N PHE A 118 -10.48 7.92 5.20
CA PHE A 118 -10.90 8.21 3.84
C PHE A 118 -10.89 6.95 2.96
N ALA A 119 -9.85 6.11 3.06
CA ALA A 119 -9.76 4.87 2.31
C ALA A 119 -10.86 3.87 2.69
N ALA A 120 -11.09 3.67 3.99
CA ALA A 120 -12.11 2.76 4.52
C ALA A 120 -13.52 3.19 4.07
N ARG A 121 -13.79 4.49 4.12
CA ARG A 121 -15.02 5.09 3.60
C ARG A 121 -15.24 4.74 2.13
N LEU A 122 -14.21 4.94 1.30
CA LEU A 122 -14.27 4.62 -0.13
C LEU A 122 -14.36 3.12 -0.38
N ALA A 123 -13.66 2.30 0.40
CA ALA A 123 -13.68 0.85 0.28
C ALA A 123 -15.07 0.28 0.60
N ALA A 124 -15.73 0.77 1.63
CA ALA A 124 -17.11 0.37 1.94
C ALA A 124 -18.08 0.67 0.78
N ASP A 125 -17.89 1.80 0.09
CA ASP A 125 -18.71 2.21 -1.05
C ASP A 125 -18.37 1.45 -2.36
N ARG A 126 -17.09 1.16 -2.60
CA ARG A 126 -16.58 0.75 -3.92
C ARG A 126 -16.06 -0.69 -4.01
N ALA A 127 -15.83 -1.35 -2.87
CA ALA A 127 -15.21 -2.67 -2.85
C ALA A 127 -16.02 -3.69 -3.66
N THR A 128 -15.35 -4.35 -4.59
CA THR A 128 -15.92 -5.44 -5.39
C THR A 128 -16.06 -6.72 -4.56
N SER A 129 -16.74 -7.73 -5.12
CA SER A 129 -16.79 -9.06 -4.49
C SER A 129 -15.39 -9.68 -4.31
N ALA A 130 -14.47 -9.41 -5.24
CA ALA A 130 -13.08 -9.87 -5.15
C ALA A 130 -12.33 -9.16 -4.01
N ASP A 131 -12.51 -7.84 -3.86
CA ASP A 131 -11.92 -7.07 -2.77
C ASP A 131 -12.43 -7.55 -1.41
N LYS A 132 -13.75 -7.73 -1.29
CA LYS A 132 -14.39 -8.26 -0.06
C LYS A 132 -13.91 -9.67 0.27
N ALA A 133 -13.74 -10.54 -0.72
CA ALA A 133 -13.19 -11.88 -0.50
C ALA A 133 -11.73 -11.83 -0.01
N ARG A 134 -10.91 -10.94 -0.57
CA ARG A 134 -9.53 -10.73 -0.14
C ARG A 134 -9.46 -10.19 1.29
N ILE A 135 -10.27 -9.18 1.63
CA ILE A 135 -10.34 -8.61 2.98
C ILE A 135 -10.73 -9.71 3.99
N ARG A 136 -11.78 -10.48 3.70
CA ARG A 136 -12.21 -11.60 4.57
C ARG A 136 -11.10 -12.62 4.79
N SER A 137 -10.41 -13.05 3.73
CA SER A 137 -9.31 -14.00 3.85
C SER A 137 -8.16 -13.48 4.73
N ILE A 138 -7.91 -12.18 4.74
CA ILE A 138 -6.88 -11.57 5.60
C ILE A 138 -7.38 -11.43 7.04
N MET A 139 -8.68 -11.16 7.25
CA MET A 139 -9.29 -11.20 8.60
C MET A 139 -9.14 -12.58 9.22
N ASP A 140 -9.40 -13.66 8.46
CA ASP A 140 -9.21 -15.03 8.94
C ASP A 140 -7.74 -15.29 9.33
N GLN A 141 -6.78 -14.72 8.58
CA GLN A 141 -5.34 -14.82 8.89
C GLN A 141 -4.96 -14.03 10.15
N LEU A 142 -5.57 -12.85 10.38
CA LEU A 142 -5.39 -12.08 11.61
C LEU A 142 -5.86 -12.90 12.82
N GLU A 143 -7.05 -13.47 12.76
CA GLU A 143 -7.59 -14.32 13.83
C GLU A 143 -6.71 -15.55 14.08
N GLN A 144 -6.35 -16.28 13.02
CA GLN A 144 -5.50 -17.46 13.13
C GLN A 144 -4.12 -17.14 13.71
N SER A 145 -3.52 -16.01 13.32
CA SER A 145 -2.23 -15.57 13.87
C SER A 145 -2.32 -15.27 15.37
N TRP A 146 -3.44 -14.72 15.83
CA TRP A 146 -3.71 -14.44 17.24
C TRP A 146 -3.89 -15.74 18.04
N GLU A 147 -4.71 -16.66 17.55
CA GLU A 147 -4.95 -17.96 18.18
C GLU A 147 -3.67 -18.78 18.35
N ASN A 148 -2.81 -18.75 17.33
CA ASN A 148 -1.53 -19.43 17.33
C ASN A 148 -0.42 -18.68 18.09
N GLN A 149 -0.69 -17.47 18.57
CA GLN A 149 0.30 -16.57 19.18
C GLN A 149 1.51 -16.31 18.26
N ASP A 150 1.28 -16.29 16.94
CA ASP A 150 2.32 -16.02 15.94
C ASP A 150 2.39 -14.51 15.66
N GLN A 151 3.28 -13.85 16.39
CA GLN A 151 3.49 -12.41 16.28
C GLN A 151 3.98 -11.97 14.89
N ALA A 152 4.83 -12.77 14.23
CA ALA A 152 5.36 -12.44 12.92
C ALA A 152 4.27 -12.50 11.85
N ALA A 153 3.46 -13.56 11.87
CA ALA A 153 2.29 -13.68 11.00
C ALA A 153 1.27 -12.56 11.27
N SER A 154 1.06 -12.20 12.53
CA SER A 154 0.13 -11.13 12.92
C SER A 154 0.57 -9.76 12.38
N ILE A 155 1.87 -9.43 12.44
CA ILE A 155 2.41 -8.18 11.87
C ILE A 155 2.23 -8.13 10.34
N GLU A 156 2.51 -9.24 9.65
CA GLU A 156 2.35 -9.27 8.19
C GLU A 156 0.87 -9.22 7.77
N ALA A 157 -0.02 -9.89 8.51
CA ALA A 157 -1.46 -9.84 8.26
C ALA A 157 -2.05 -8.44 8.50
N ASP A 158 -1.60 -7.73 9.54
CA ASP A 158 -1.94 -6.34 9.84
C ASP A 158 -1.59 -5.41 8.67
N PHE A 159 -0.35 -5.46 8.19
CA PHE A 159 0.07 -4.70 7.00
C PHE A 159 -0.77 -5.02 5.77
N ARG A 160 -1.01 -6.30 5.51
CA ARG A 160 -1.78 -6.75 4.34
C ARG A 160 -3.25 -6.34 4.44
N PHE A 161 -3.82 -6.31 5.65
CA PHE A 161 -5.18 -5.90 5.91
C PHE A 161 -5.38 -4.44 5.53
N HIS A 162 -4.55 -3.56 6.09
CA HIS A 162 -4.62 -2.15 5.76
C HIS A 162 -4.35 -1.87 4.27
N SER A 163 -3.33 -2.50 3.67
CA SER A 163 -3.09 -2.37 2.23
C SER A 163 -4.26 -2.84 1.38
N ALA A 164 -4.99 -3.89 1.80
CA ALA A 164 -6.16 -4.38 1.08
C ALA A 164 -7.33 -3.39 1.15
N ILE A 165 -7.49 -2.67 2.27
CA ILE A 165 -8.50 -1.60 2.39
C ILE A 165 -8.15 -0.43 1.46
N ILE A 166 -6.87 -0.02 1.40
CA ILE A 166 -6.43 1.01 0.46
C ILE A 166 -6.68 0.58 -0.99
N ASP A 167 -6.28 -0.65 -1.37
CA ASP A 167 -6.52 -1.19 -2.71
C ASP A 167 -8.04 -1.17 -3.02
N ALA A 168 -8.89 -1.59 -2.07
CA ALA A 168 -10.34 -1.62 -2.19
C ALA A 168 -11.01 -0.23 -2.26
N SER A 169 -10.30 0.86 -1.93
CA SER A 169 -10.79 2.23 -2.11
C SER A 169 -10.97 2.62 -3.58
N GLN A 170 -10.35 1.87 -4.50
CA GLN A 170 -10.38 2.12 -5.94
C GLN A 170 -10.00 3.58 -6.26
N ASN A 171 -9.05 4.13 -5.51
CA ASN A 171 -8.51 5.46 -5.69
C ASN A 171 -7.01 5.35 -5.97
N SER A 172 -6.66 5.37 -7.25
CA SER A 172 -5.30 5.18 -7.76
C SER A 172 -4.29 6.09 -7.06
N LEU A 173 -4.61 7.37 -6.85
CA LEU A 173 -3.71 8.29 -6.18
C LEU A 173 -3.50 7.93 -4.70
N LEU A 174 -4.56 7.53 -4.00
CA LEU A 174 -4.47 7.09 -2.62
C LEU A 174 -3.64 5.80 -2.49
N ILE A 175 -3.82 4.86 -3.43
CA ILE A 175 -3.05 3.60 -3.49
C ILE A 175 -1.54 3.88 -3.60
N HIS A 176 -1.15 4.72 -4.56
CA HIS A 176 0.27 5.07 -4.77
C HIS A 176 0.86 5.84 -3.58
N MET A 177 0.16 6.85 -3.07
CA MET A 177 0.65 7.66 -1.96
C MET A 177 0.78 6.85 -0.67
N MET A 178 -0.22 6.01 -0.36
CA MET A 178 -0.19 5.19 0.85
C MET A 178 0.80 4.03 0.76
N ALA A 179 1.09 3.47 -0.43
CA ALA A 179 2.13 2.45 -0.58
C ALA A 179 3.49 2.93 -0.03
N SER A 180 3.86 4.18 -0.35
CA SER A 180 5.10 4.78 0.15
C SER A 180 5.09 5.00 1.66
N ILE A 181 3.93 5.32 2.25
CA ILE A 181 3.74 5.50 3.70
C ILE A 181 3.81 4.16 4.43
N TYR A 182 3.26 3.11 3.84
CA TYR A 182 3.31 1.74 4.36
C TYR A 182 4.72 1.13 4.35
N ASP A 183 5.56 1.51 3.38
CA ASP A 183 6.99 1.18 3.42
C ASP A 183 7.69 1.78 4.64
N LEU A 184 7.23 2.94 5.14
CA LEU A 184 7.74 3.53 6.40
C LEU A 184 7.29 2.74 7.62
N THR A 185 6.07 2.17 7.58
CA THR A 185 5.59 1.24 8.61
C THR A 185 6.46 -0.01 8.63
N ARG A 186 6.72 -0.61 7.46
CA ARG A 186 7.46 -1.86 7.30
C ARG A 186 8.92 -1.73 7.70
N SER A 187 9.53 -0.57 7.49
CA SER A 187 10.90 -0.26 7.90
C SER A 187 11.06 0.00 9.40
N ARG A 188 9.98 -0.11 10.20
CA ARG A 188 9.95 0.04 11.67
C ARG A 188 10.41 1.41 12.18
N ILE A 189 10.44 2.43 11.32
CA ILE A 189 10.89 3.79 11.69
C ILE A 189 9.93 4.42 12.69
N PHE A 190 8.64 4.26 12.46
CA PHE A 190 7.58 4.84 13.29
C PHE A 190 6.80 3.78 14.08
N TYR A 191 6.55 2.63 13.46
CA TYR A 191 5.67 1.62 14.04
C TYR A 191 6.47 0.43 14.57
N ASN A 192 6.55 0.33 15.90
CA ASN A 192 7.00 -0.89 16.58
C ASN A 192 5.79 -1.60 17.19
N ARG A 193 5.21 -2.56 16.46
CA ARG A 193 4.08 -3.36 16.98
C ARG A 193 4.47 -4.16 18.23
N ASP A 194 5.75 -4.53 18.37
CA ASP A 194 6.25 -5.22 19.57
C ASP A 194 6.12 -4.31 20.81
N PHE A 195 6.29 -3.00 20.63
CA PHE A 195 6.04 -2.01 21.69
C PHE A 195 4.55 -1.95 22.04
N LEU A 196 3.66 -1.86 21.06
CA LEU A 196 2.21 -1.85 21.32
C LEU A 196 1.74 -3.12 22.02
N LEU A 197 2.19 -4.29 21.56
CA LEU A 197 1.86 -5.58 22.17
C LEU A 197 2.46 -5.74 23.57
N SER A 198 3.57 -5.05 23.86
CA SER A 198 4.14 -5.03 25.22
C SER A 198 3.34 -4.17 26.20
N ILE A 199 2.44 -3.30 25.71
CA ILE A 199 1.47 -2.58 26.53
C ILE A 199 0.31 -3.55 26.81
N ASP A 200 0.26 -4.03 28.06
CA ASP A 200 -0.61 -5.10 28.55
C ASP A 200 -2.08 -4.99 28.10
N GLY A 201 -2.66 -6.12 27.67
CA GLY A 201 -4.08 -6.26 27.29
C GLY A 201 -4.50 -5.72 25.92
N SER A 202 -3.63 -5.05 25.16
CA SER A 202 -3.99 -4.38 23.90
C SER A 202 -4.20 -5.31 22.70
N GLY A 203 -3.56 -6.49 22.68
CA GLY A 203 -3.52 -7.36 21.50
C GLY A 203 -4.89 -7.88 21.03
N ARG A 204 -5.74 -8.32 21.96
CA ARG A 204 -7.10 -8.78 21.61
C ARG A 204 -7.98 -7.62 21.12
N LEU A 205 -7.88 -6.47 21.78
CA LEU A 205 -8.63 -5.28 21.40
C LEU A 205 -8.24 -4.79 20.00
N LEU A 206 -6.95 -4.86 19.64
CA LEU A 206 -6.49 -4.54 18.29
C LEU A 206 -7.08 -5.48 17.25
N LEU A 207 -7.12 -6.80 17.53
CA LEU A 207 -7.79 -7.75 16.64
C LEU A 207 -9.27 -7.40 16.47
N ASP A 208 -9.99 -7.17 17.57
CA ASP A 208 -11.42 -6.85 17.52
C ASP A 208 -11.68 -5.54 16.72
N GLN A 209 -10.78 -4.54 16.81
CA GLN A 209 -10.84 -3.31 16.01
C GLN A 209 -10.65 -3.57 14.52
N HIS A 210 -9.67 -4.39 14.12
CA HIS A 210 -9.48 -4.78 12.72
C HIS A 210 -10.70 -5.51 12.18
N LEU A 211 -11.27 -6.44 12.97
CA LEU A 211 -12.45 -7.19 12.57
C LEU A 211 -13.67 -6.29 12.40
N ALA A 212 -13.88 -5.33 13.31
CA ALA A 212 -14.96 -4.36 13.20
C ALA A 212 -14.83 -3.47 11.95
N LEU A 213 -13.63 -2.99 11.65
CA LEU A 213 -13.34 -2.22 10.44
C LEU A 213 -13.59 -3.04 9.17
N GLY A 214 -13.04 -4.26 9.11
CA GLY A 214 -13.22 -5.15 7.97
C GLY A 214 -14.69 -5.48 7.76
N GLN A 215 -15.42 -5.79 8.82
CA GLN A 215 -16.84 -6.09 8.77
C GLN A 215 -17.67 -4.91 8.25
N ALA A 216 -17.39 -3.68 8.71
CA ALA A 216 -18.07 -2.49 8.21
C ALA A 216 -17.90 -2.31 6.68
N ILE A 217 -16.71 -2.60 6.15
CA ILE A 217 -16.43 -2.58 4.71
C ILE A 217 -17.18 -3.71 3.98
N LEU A 218 -17.19 -4.92 4.56
CA LEU A 218 -17.92 -6.06 3.99
C LEU A 218 -19.43 -5.77 3.87
N ASP A 219 -20.00 -5.13 4.88
CA ASP A 219 -21.41 -4.73 4.95
C ASP A 219 -21.73 -3.50 4.09
N GLY A 220 -20.71 -2.77 3.63
CA GLY A 220 -20.86 -1.54 2.85
C GLY A 220 -21.33 -0.34 3.68
N ASP A 221 -21.13 -0.38 5.00
CA ASP A 221 -21.44 0.74 5.88
C ASP A 221 -20.30 1.77 5.85
N VAL A 222 -20.47 2.74 4.95
CA VAL A 222 -19.53 3.83 4.69
C VAL A 222 -19.16 4.60 5.95
N LYS A 223 -20.14 4.88 6.82
CA LYS A 223 -19.91 5.67 8.03
C LYS A 223 -19.22 4.83 9.10
N ALA A 224 -19.69 3.61 9.34
CA ALA A 224 -19.08 2.72 10.32
C ALA A 224 -17.62 2.37 9.94
N ALA A 225 -17.32 2.19 8.64
CA ALA A 225 -15.96 1.92 8.18
C ALA A 225 -15.02 3.12 8.45
N GLU A 226 -15.48 4.35 8.16
CA GLU A 226 -14.70 5.56 8.45
C GLU A 226 -14.45 5.71 9.96
N GLU A 227 -15.49 5.56 10.78
CA GLU A 227 -15.40 5.70 12.24
C GLU A 227 -14.51 4.61 12.87
N ALA A 228 -14.61 3.36 12.40
CA ALA A 228 -13.78 2.26 12.88
C ALA A 228 -12.29 2.48 12.57
N ALA A 229 -11.96 2.97 11.37
CA ALA A 229 -10.58 3.29 10.99
C ALA A 229 -10.00 4.43 11.85
N ARG A 230 -10.78 5.50 12.08
CA ARG A 230 -10.35 6.60 12.97
C ARG A 230 -10.13 6.11 14.40
N ALA A 231 -11.09 5.35 14.94
CA ALA A 231 -11.03 4.83 16.30
C ALA A 231 -9.82 3.90 16.51
N HIS A 232 -9.48 3.10 15.50
CA HIS A 232 -8.31 2.23 15.54
C HIS A 232 -6.99 3.03 15.62
N LEU A 233 -6.82 4.04 14.77
CA LEU A 233 -5.62 4.90 14.78
C LEU A 233 -5.54 5.76 16.05
N ASP A 234 -6.67 6.28 16.54
CA ASP A 234 -6.78 7.00 17.82
C ASP A 234 -6.35 6.11 19.01
N PHE A 235 -6.72 4.83 18.97
CA PHE A 235 -6.32 3.85 19.98
C PHE A 235 -4.82 3.55 19.94
N ILE A 236 -4.25 3.39 18.74
CA ILE A 236 -2.81 3.18 18.55
C ILE A 236 -2.02 4.39 19.08
N GLU A 237 -2.41 5.60 18.70
CA GLU A 237 -1.75 6.82 19.14
C GLU A 237 -1.76 6.95 20.67
N ARG A 238 -2.93 6.75 21.29
CA ARG A 238 -3.08 6.78 22.74
C ARG A 238 -2.22 5.73 23.44
N SER A 239 -2.18 4.52 22.91
CA SER A 239 -1.35 3.43 23.43
C SER A 239 0.13 3.84 23.40
N PHE A 240 0.61 4.42 22.30
CA PHE A 240 1.99 4.93 22.23
C PHE A 240 2.28 6.01 23.27
N ARG A 241 1.39 7.00 23.43
CA ARG A 241 1.55 8.06 24.44
C ARG A 241 1.67 7.48 25.85
N VAL A 242 0.76 6.58 26.22
CA VAL A 242 0.76 5.92 27.54
C VAL A 242 2.04 5.13 27.77
N GLY A 243 2.49 4.37 26.76
CA GLY A 243 3.73 3.59 26.84
C GLY A 243 4.97 4.48 27.03
N GLN A 244 5.07 5.60 26.31
CA GLN A 244 6.19 6.55 26.45
C GLN A 244 6.21 7.18 27.84
N GLU A 245 5.06 7.65 28.34
CA GLU A 245 4.96 8.21 29.69
C GLU A 245 5.37 7.19 30.77
N GLN A 246 4.97 5.93 30.62
CA GLN A 246 5.34 4.86 31.54
C GLN A 246 6.85 4.62 31.54
N GLN A 247 7.46 4.54 30.36
CA GLN A 247 8.91 4.38 30.21
C GLN A 247 9.68 5.53 30.87
N GLU A 248 9.22 6.77 30.70
CA GLU A 248 9.84 7.92 31.38
C GLU A 248 9.75 7.81 32.91
N ARG A 249 8.60 7.39 33.44
CA ARG A 249 8.38 7.21 34.88
C ARG A 249 9.33 6.13 35.42
N GLU A 250 9.52 5.03 34.70
CA GLU A 250 10.45 3.95 35.05
C GLU A 250 11.90 4.40 35.02
N ILE A 251 12.31 5.17 34.01
CA ILE A 251 13.66 5.77 33.95
C ILE A 251 13.89 6.67 35.16
N LYS A 252 12.92 7.54 35.50
CA LYS A 252 12.99 8.41 36.69
C LYS A 252 13.08 7.57 37.97
N ALA A 253 12.31 6.49 38.10
CA ALA A 253 12.34 5.58 39.25
C ALA A 253 13.69 4.84 39.39
N ARG A 254 14.24 4.33 38.28
CA ARG A 254 15.55 3.66 38.27
C ARG A 254 16.68 4.60 38.67
N LYS A 255 16.66 5.85 38.20
CA LYS A 255 17.62 6.89 38.65
C LYS A 255 17.54 7.14 40.15
N ARG A 256 16.32 7.21 40.72
CA ARG A 256 16.12 7.37 42.18
C ARG A 256 16.68 6.17 42.96
N GLN A 257 16.47 4.94 42.48
CA GLN A 257 17.01 3.74 43.12
C GLN A 257 18.54 3.70 43.13
N LEU A 258 19.19 4.15 42.04
CA LEU A 258 20.65 4.19 41.95
C LEU A 258 21.27 5.22 42.90
N LEU A 259 20.61 6.36 43.13
CA LEU A 259 21.07 7.39 44.07
C LEU A 259 20.84 7.02 45.54
N ALA A 260 19.97 6.06 45.82
CA ALA A 260 19.66 5.61 47.17
C ALA A 260 20.58 4.46 47.65
N ARG A 261 21.58 4.08 46.85
CA ARG A 261 22.63 3.10 47.18
C ARG A 261 23.94 3.82 47.45
#